data_AF-A0A495W4S8-F1
#
_entry.id   AF-A0A495W4S8-F1
#
_cell.length_a   1.000
_cell.length_b   1.000
_cell.length_c   1.000
_cell.angle_alpha   90.00
_cell.angle_beta   90.00
_cell.angle_gamma   90.00
#
_symmetry.space_group_name_H-M   'P 1'
#
loop_
_entity.id
_entity.type
_entity.pdbx_description
1 polymer ?
#
loop_
_entity_poly.entity_id
_entity_poly.type
_entity_poly.pdbx_seq_one_letter_code
_entity_poly.pdbx_strand_id
1 'polypeptide(L)'
;MQKVYCLYKLKPGVSADEYVAWSKTVDQAITSRQECVRRFRVVKLEGSRTGAAPWDVVEDIEVESWDAWQDCLAQPAMAEVVEGFRRMADRDSAVTVFGAEIR
;
A
#
# COMPACT_ATOMS: atom_id res chain seq x y z
N MET A 1 5.70 12.03 13.16
CA MET A 1 5.18 10.82 12.49
C MET A 1 4.08 11.23 11.54
N GLN A 2 4.11 10.67 10.34
CA GLN A 2 3.19 11.00 9.27
C GLN A 2 2.38 9.77 8.85
N LYS A 3 1.17 10.05 8.37
CA LYS A 3 0.30 9.07 7.73
C LYS A 3 0.60 9.07 6.25
N VAL A 4 0.70 7.88 5.67
CA VAL A 4 0.73 7.67 4.22
C VAL A 4 -0.42 6.73 3.88
N TYR A 5 -1.14 7.06 2.82
CA TYR A 5 -2.19 6.23 2.27
C TYR A 5 -1.88 5.91 0.82
N CYS A 6 -1.86 4.62 0.47
CA CYS A 6 -1.78 4.16 -0.92
C CYS A 6 -3.13 3.56 -1.32
N LEU A 7 -3.77 4.13 -2.33
CA LEU A 7 -5.09 3.71 -2.81
C LEU A 7 -4.97 3.27 -4.26
N TYR A 8 -5.46 2.09 -4.60
CA TYR A 8 -5.32 1.54 -5.96
C TYR A 8 -6.39 0.51 -6.27
N LYS A 9 -6.60 0.31 -7.56
CA LYS A 9 -7.30 -0.85 -8.12
C LYS A 9 -6.30 -1.95 -8.45
N LEU A 10 -6.77 -3.18 -8.46
CA LEU A 10 -6.00 -4.31 -8.98
C LEU A 10 -5.96 -4.27 -10.50
N LYS A 11 -4.88 -4.77 -11.11
CA LYS A 11 -4.81 -4.90 -12.56
C LYS A 11 -5.88 -5.84 -13.09
N PRO A 12 -6.39 -5.63 -14.32
CA PRO A 12 -7.22 -6.61 -14.99
C PRO A 12 -6.55 -7.99 -15.03
N GLY A 13 -7.26 -9.01 -14.56
CA GLY A 13 -6.77 -10.40 -14.51
C GLY A 13 -6.10 -10.81 -13.20
N VAL A 14 -5.74 -9.86 -12.33
CA VAL A 14 -5.27 -10.18 -10.96
C VAL A 14 -6.47 -10.55 -10.11
N SER A 15 -6.45 -11.75 -9.55
CA SER A 15 -7.53 -12.19 -8.66
C SER A 15 -7.35 -11.64 -7.24
N ALA A 16 -8.46 -11.52 -6.49
CA ALA A 16 -8.38 -11.10 -5.10
C ALA A 16 -7.55 -12.07 -4.25
N ASP A 17 -7.61 -13.38 -4.52
CA ASP A 17 -6.87 -14.39 -3.77
C ASP A 17 -5.37 -14.33 -4.06
N GLU A 18 -5.00 -14.14 -5.33
CA GLU A 18 -3.60 -13.91 -5.73
C GLU A 18 -3.03 -12.67 -5.04
N TYR A 19 -3.78 -11.57 -5.07
CA TYR A 19 -3.39 -10.33 -4.39
C TYR A 19 -3.24 -10.55 -2.88
N VAL A 20 -4.21 -11.19 -2.21
CA VAL A 20 -4.16 -11.43 -0.76
C VAL A 20 -2.98 -12.32 -0.39
N ALA A 21 -2.70 -13.35 -1.18
CA ALA A 21 -1.55 -14.22 -0.96
C ALA A 21 -0.25 -13.43 -1.04
N TRP A 22 -0.03 -12.68 -2.13
CA TRP A 22 1.15 -11.83 -2.30
C TRP A 22 1.26 -10.77 -1.20
N SER A 23 0.16 -10.09 -0.87
CA SER A 23 0.16 -9.02 0.12
C SER A 23 0.58 -9.56 1.48
N LYS A 24 0.09 -10.73 1.89
CA LYS A 24 0.47 -11.33 3.19
C LYS A 24 1.91 -11.81 3.22
N THR A 25 2.40 -12.43 2.15
CA THR A 25 3.71 -13.11 2.16
C THR A 25 4.87 -12.21 1.78
N VAL A 26 4.62 -11.15 1.00
CA VAL A 26 5.65 -10.25 0.48
C VAL A 26 5.44 -8.84 1.03
N ASP A 27 4.38 -8.16 0.61
CA ASP A 27 4.17 -6.73 0.93
C ASP A 27 4.10 -6.48 2.44
N GLN A 28 3.10 -7.03 3.13
CA GLN A 28 2.95 -6.88 4.58
C GLN A 28 4.13 -7.47 5.34
N ALA A 29 4.70 -8.58 4.88
CA ALA A 29 5.81 -9.24 5.56
C ALA A 29 7.11 -8.42 5.52
N ILE A 30 7.36 -7.70 4.43
CA ILE A 30 8.57 -6.91 4.22
C ILE A 30 8.36 -5.47 4.68
N THR A 31 7.27 -4.81 4.26
CA THR A 31 6.98 -3.39 4.54
C THR A 31 6.87 -3.14 6.04
N SER A 32 6.21 -4.03 6.79
CA SER A 32 6.05 -3.88 8.25
C SER A 32 7.35 -3.98 9.06
N ARG A 33 8.44 -4.47 8.44
CA ARG A 33 9.75 -4.65 9.08
C ARG A 33 10.74 -3.54 8.76
N GLN A 34 10.37 -2.60 7.89
CA GLN A 34 11.26 -1.50 7.52
C GLN A 34 11.40 -0.51 8.67
N GLU A 35 12.61 0.00 8.88
CA GLU A 35 12.91 0.89 10.02
C GLU A 35 12.07 2.16 10.02
N CYS A 36 11.74 2.73 8.85
CA CYS A 36 10.92 3.94 8.77
C CYS A 36 9.42 3.68 9.06
N VAL A 37 8.97 2.43 9.04
CA VAL A 37 7.57 2.03 9.19
C VAL A 37 7.28 1.72 10.65
N ARG A 38 6.22 2.34 11.17
CA ARG A 38 5.72 2.13 12.54
C ARG A 38 4.45 1.30 12.54
N ARG A 39 3.65 1.43 11.49
CA ARG A 39 2.46 0.62 11.27
C ARG A 39 2.20 0.45 9.79
N PHE A 40 1.81 -0.74 9.40
CA PHE A 40 1.36 -1.04 8.05
C PHE A 40 0.09 -1.89 8.11
N ARG A 41 -0.99 -1.41 7.50
CA ARG A 41 -2.27 -2.13 7.40
C ARG A 41 -2.77 -2.07 5.97
N VAL A 42 -3.18 -3.21 5.45
CA VAL A 42 -3.78 -3.32 4.11
C VAL A 42 -5.26 -3.61 4.28
N VAL A 43 -6.12 -2.81 3.63
CA VAL A 43 -7.57 -2.90 3.72
C VAL A 43 -8.14 -3.12 2.33
N LYS A 44 -8.79 -4.26 2.10
CA LYS A 44 -9.60 -4.49 0.90
C LYS A 44 -10.96 -3.81 1.08
N LEU A 45 -11.35 -2.99 0.12
CA LEU A 45 -12.64 -2.30 0.14
C LEU A 45 -13.73 -3.21 -0.44
N GLU A 46 -14.88 -3.26 0.24
CA GLU A 46 -16.04 -4.05 -0.22
C GLU A 46 -17.10 -3.18 -0.94
N GLY A 47 -17.00 -1.85 -0.80
CA GLY A 47 -17.93 -0.91 -1.39
C GLY A 47 -17.82 0.49 -0.78
N SER A 48 -18.76 1.35 -1.14
CA SER A 48 -18.95 2.69 -0.60
C SER A 48 -20.42 2.92 -0.27
N ARG A 49 -20.72 4.01 0.44
CA ARG A 49 -22.12 4.39 0.77
C ARG A 49 -23.03 4.50 -0.46
N THR A 50 -22.48 4.81 -1.63
CA THR A 50 -23.23 5.04 -2.87
C THR A 50 -23.03 3.92 -3.91
N GLY A 51 -22.41 2.79 -3.55
CA GLY A 51 -22.22 1.67 -4.48
C GLY A 51 -20.80 1.11 -4.42
N ALA A 52 -20.14 1.00 -5.57
CA ALA A 52 -18.76 0.51 -5.63
C ALA A 52 -17.77 1.48 -4.95
N ALA A 53 -16.70 0.93 -4.38
CA ALA A 53 -15.57 1.73 -3.94
C ALA A 53 -14.77 2.25 -5.17
N PRO A 54 -14.21 3.46 -5.12
CA PRO A 54 -13.36 3.98 -6.20
C PRO A 54 -12.02 3.24 -6.33
N TRP A 55 -11.58 2.54 -5.27
CA TRP A 55 -10.39 1.70 -5.23
C TRP A 55 -10.74 0.33 -4.66
N ASP A 56 -9.91 -0.67 -4.96
CA ASP A 56 -10.06 -2.03 -4.41
C ASP A 56 -9.33 -2.17 -3.08
N VAL A 57 -8.25 -1.41 -2.89
CA VAL A 57 -7.35 -1.50 -1.73
C VAL A 57 -6.99 -0.11 -1.22
N VAL A 58 -6.87 -0.01 0.10
CA VAL A 58 -6.20 1.08 0.82
C VAL A 58 -5.12 0.51 1.73
N GLU A 59 -3.89 0.98 1.58
CA GLU A 59 -2.82 0.79 2.55
C GLU A 59 -2.82 1.98 3.51
N ASP A 60 -3.00 1.72 4.80
CA ASP A 60 -2.86 2.68 5.89
C ASP A 60 -1.51 2.49 6.56
N ILE A 61 -0.62 3.44 6.29
CA ILE A 61 0.79 3.38 6.67
C ILE A 61 1.10 4.51 7.64
N GLU A 62 1.87 4.19 8.66
CA GLU A 62 2.39 5.15 9.61
C GLU A 62 3.91 5.10 9.57
N VAL A 63 4.52 6.23 9.25
CA VAL A 63 5.96 6.36 9.00
C VAL A 63 6.56 7.49 9.82
N GLU A 64 7.88 7.47 9.95
CA GLU A 64 8.63 8.56 10.60
C GLU A 64 8.38 9.91 9.91
N SER A 65 8.60 9.93 8.59
CA SER A 65 8.34 11.05 7.68
C SER A 65 8.09 10.57 6.25
N TRP A 66 7.54 11.44 5.40
CA TRP A 66 7.37 11.22 3.96
C TRP A 66 8.72 10.98 3.26
N ASP A 67 9.75 11.77 3.60
CA ASP A 67 11.08 11.61 3.01
C ASP A 67 11.69 10.25 3.38
N ALA A 68 11.60 9.85 4.65
CA ALA A 68 12.06 8.52 5.09
C ALA A 68 11.31 7.38 4.39
N TRP A 69 10.02 7.56 4.09
CA TRP A 69 9.24 6.57 3.34
C TRP A 69 9.72 6.46 1.88
N GLN A 70 9.96 7.59 1.20
CA GLN A 70 10.49 7.59 -0.15
C GLN A 70 11.88 6.93 -0.21
N ASP A 71 12.77 7.26 0.74
CA ASP A 71 14.09 6.66 0.84
C ASP A 71 14.02 5.15 1.11
N CYS A 72 13.07 4.72 1.94
CA CYS A 72 12.82 3.31 2.22
C CYS A 72 12.38 2.54 0.97
N LEU A 73 11.47 3.09 0.17
CA LEU A 73 11.00 2.49 -1.08
C LEU A 73 12.14 2.30 -2.10
N ALA A 74 13.20 3.10 -2.02
CA ALA A 74 14.37 3.00 -2.88
C ALA A 74 15.39 1.94 -2.41
N GLN A 75 15.24 1.38 -1.20
CA GLN A 75 16.20 0.41 -0.67
C GLN A 75 16.06 -0.96 -1.34
N PRO A 76 17.17 -1.73 -1.47
CA PRO A 76 17.13 -3.10 -2.00
C PRO A 76 16.15 -4.02 -1.26
N ALA A 77 15.98 -3.82 0.06
CA ALA A 77 15.05 -4.60 0.87
C ALA A 77 13.57 -4.45 0.43
N MET A 78 13.21 -3.34 -0.23
CA MET A 78 11.85 -3.07 -0.74
C MET A 78 11.67 -3.43 -2.22
N ALA A 79 12.74 -3.85 -2.91
CA ALA A 79 12.69 -4.09 -4.36
C ALA A 79 11.62 -5.14 -4.73
N GLU A 80 11.49 -6.21 -3.95
CA GLU A 80 10.49 -7.25 -4.20
C GLU A 80 9.05 -6.74 -4.01
N VAL A 81 8.82 -5.88 -3.01
CA VAL A 81 7.52 -5.25 -2.77
C VAL A 81 7.17 -4.32 -3.92
N VAL A 82 8.10 -3.45 -4.33
CA VAL A 82 7.89 -2.49 -5.42
C VAL A 82 7.62 -3.20 -6.75
N GLU A 83 8.36 -4.26 -7.07
CA GLU A 83 8.12 -5.08 -8.25
C GLU A 83 6.79 -5.85 -8.17
N GLY A 84 6.48 -6.42 -7.01
CA GLY A 84 5.21 -7.07 -6.75
C GLY A 84 4.03 -6.12 -6.94
N PHE A 85 4.12 -4.93 -6.38
CA PHE A 85 3.12 -3.88 -6.51
C PHE A 85 2.89 -3.51 -7.99
N ARG A 86 3.96 -3.36 -8.79
CA ARG A 86 3.85 -3.12 -10.24
C ARG A 86 3.16 -4.24 -10.99
N ARG A 87 3.17 -5.48 -10.50
CA ARG A 87 2.43 -6.60 -11.10
C ARG A 87 0.96 -6.61 -10.66
N MET A 88 0.69 -6.24 -9.42
CA MET A 88 -0.63 -6.38 -8.80
C MET A 88 -1.55 -5.17 -9.01
N ALA A 89 -1.01 -3.95 -8.90
CA ALA A 89 -1.77 -2.71 -8.90
C ALA A 89 -1.85 -2.07 -10.29
N ASP A 90 -3.02 -1.54 -10.64
CA ASP A 90 -3.21 -0.70 -11.81
C ASP A 90 -2.60 0.69 -11.56
N ARG A 91 -1.52 0.98 -12.29
CA ARG A 91 -0.72 2.21 -12.11
C ARG A 91 -1.55 3.47 -12.31
N ASP A 92 -2.49 3.47 -13.25
CA ASP A 92 -3.26 4.67 -13.58
C ASP A 92 -4.33 4.99 -12.52
N SER A 93 -4.66 4.01 -11.67
CA SER A 93 -5.56 4.17 -10.53
C SER A 93 -4.85 4.53 -9.22
N ALA A 94 -3.53 4.29 -9.16
CA ALA A 94 -2.77 4.34 -7.93
C ALA A 94 -2.53 5.79 -7.49
N VAL A 95 -2.94 6.11 -6.27
CA VAL A 95 -2.75 7.41 -5.64
C VAL A 95 -2.07 7.22 -4.30
N THR A 96 -1.03 8.00 -4.04
CA THR A 96 -0.40 8.09 -2.72
C THR A 96 -0.59 9.47 -2.16
N VAL A 97 -1.13 9.57 -0.95
CA VAL A 97 -1.25 10.82 -0.20
C VAL A 97 -0.58 10.68 1.16
N PHE A 98 -0.11 11.79 1.72
CA PHE A 98 0.52 11.81 3.03
C PHE A 98 0.09 13.03 3.84
N GLY A 99 0.18 12.94 5.16
CA GLY A 99 -0.24 14.02 6.04
C GLY A 99 0.07 13.74 7.51
N ALA A 100 -0.47 14.58 8.38
CA ALA A 100 -0.41 14.43 9.82
C ALA A 100 -1.82 14.19 10.39
N GLU A 101 -1.89 13.45 11.49
CA GLU A 101 -3.14 13.35 12.24
C GLU A 101 -3.50 14.72 12.84
N ILE A 102 -4.77 15.10 12.73
CA ILE A 102 -5.33 16.24 13.46
C ILE A 102 -5.65 15.75 14.87
N ARG A 103 -5.12 16.42 15.89
CA ARG A 103 -5.33 16.12 17.31
C ARG A 103 -6.02 17.27 18.01
#